data_AF-A0A315RAB3-F1
#
_entry.id   AF-A0A315RAB3-F1
#
_cell.length_a   1.000
_cell.length_b   1.000
_cell.length_c   1.000
_cell.angle_alpha   90.00
_cell.angle_beta   90.00
_cell.angle_gamma   90.00
#
_symmetry.space_group_name_H-M   'P 1'
#
loop_
_entity.id
_entity.type
_entity.pdbx_description
1 polymer ?
#
loop_
_entity_poly.entity_id
_entity_poly.type
_entity_poly.pdbx_seq_one_letter_code
_entity_poly.pdbx_strand_id
1 'polypeptide(L)'
;MIGTNQQNLGFIIKIDQDSQVQEVLFNSLNNSLNLEKENFSRYVDQGSLKKYFSLLKEVKKKEVVFGREINLKLGEKSESYILIVLDNLDSSSILIAANQSEGIIKYYEELMRINNNCLLY
;
A
#
# COMPACT_ATOMS: atom_id res chain seq x y z
N MET A 1 2.87 -25.42 -21.46
CA MET A 1 3.20 -23.97 -21.46
C MET A 1 3.16 -23.52 -20.02
N ILE A 2 4.34 -23.37 -19.40
CA ILE A 2 4.47 -22.93 -18.00
C ILE A 2 4.07 -21.45 -17.95
N GLY A 3 3.21 -21.12 -16.98
CA GLY A 3 2.39 -19.92 -16.92
C GLY A 3 3.16 -18.62 -17.09
N THR A 4 2.48 -17.66 -17.71
CA THR A 4 2.80 -16.25 -17.62
C THR A 4 3.19 -15.90 -16.18
N ASN A 5 4.44 -15.46 -15.98
CA ASN A 5 4.86 -14.75 -14.77
C ASN A 5 3.82 -13.65 -14.52
N GLN A 6 2.83 -13.89 -13.66
CA GLN A 6 2.00 -12.82 -13.15
C GLN A 6 2.95 -11.94 -12.35
N GLN A 7 3.29 -10.78 -12.91
CA GLN A 7 4.12 -9.82 -12.21
C GLN A 7 3.35 -9.43 -10.94
N ASN A 8 3.94 -9.73 -9.79
CA ASN A 8 3.49 -9.20 -8.52
C ASN A 8 3.68 -7.69 -8.60
N LEU A 9 2.56 -6.96 -8.67
CA LEU A 9 2.57 -5.50 -8.78
C LEU A 9 2.02 -4.89 -7.50
N GLY A 10 2.60 -3.78 -7.10
CA GLY A 10 2.18 -3.05 -5.92
C GLY A 10 3.17 -1.99 -5.48
N PHE A 11 2.99 -1.54 -4.25
CA PHE A 11 3.76 -0.44 -3.69
C PHE A 11 3.79 -0.50 -2.17
N ILE A 12 4.76 0.22 -1.60
CA ILE A 12 4.90 0.52 -0.19
C ILE A 12 5.02 2.03 -0.10
N ILE A 13 4.08 2.68 0.58
CA ILE A 13 4.06 4.13 0.76
C ILE A 13 3.84 4.49 2.22
N LYS A 14 4.39 5.62 2.64
CA LYS A 14 4.08 6.27 3.91
C LYS A 14 3.04 7.34 3.67
N ILE A 15 1.94 7.27 4.39
CA ILE A 15 0.84 8.24 4.33
C ILE A 15 0.60 8.89 5.68
N ASP A 16 0.08 10.11 5.69
CA ASP A 16 -0.48 10.71 6.88
C ASP A 16 -1.94 10.29 7.12
N GLN A 17 -2.56 10.89 8.15
CA GLN A 17 -3.93 10.58 8.56
C GLN A 17 -4.98 10.95 7.51
N ASP A 18 -4.66 11.89 6.62
CA ASP A 18 -5.53 12.38 5.54
C ASP A 18 -5.23 11.67 4.21
N SER A 19 -4.47 10.58 4.25
CA SER A 19 -4.03 9.79 3.07
C SER A 19 -3.06 10.54 2.15
N GLN A 20 -2.46 11.63 2.62
CA GLN A 20 -1.40 12.32 1.87
C GLN A 20 -0.15 11.47 1.87
N VAL A 21 0.41 11.20 0.70
CA VAL A 21 1.67 10.46 0.56
C VAL A 21 2.82 11.35 0.99
N GLN A 22 3.51 10.93 2.04
CA GLN A 22 4.71 11.57 2.57
C GLN A 22 5.96 11.02 1.89
N GLU A 23 5.98 9.72 1.61
CA GLU A 23 7.14 9.03 1.06
C GLU A 23 6.71 7.78 0.26
N VAL A 24 7.41 7.50 -0.83
CA VAL A 24 7.26 6.27 -1.61
C VAL A 24 8.48 5.39 -1.36
N LEU A 25 8.32 4.31 -0.60
CA LEU A 25 9.40 3.39 -0.25
C LEU A 25 9.66 2.39 -1.37
N PHE A 26 8.59 1.95 -2.03
CA PHE A 26 8.66 1.04 -3.18
C PHE A 26 7.44 1.25 -4.07
N ASN A 27 7.62 1.20 -5.39
CA ASN A 27 6.51 1.28 -6.33
C ASN A 27 6.84 0.56 -7.64
N SER A 28 6.33 -0.66 -7.81
CA SER A 28 6.48 -1.40 -9.06
C SER A 28 5.53 -0.92 -10.15
N LEU A 29 4.57 -0.05 -9.81
CA LEU A 29 3.58 0.56 -10.70
C LEU A 29 4.01 1.95 -11.18
N ASN A 30 5.26 2.37 -10.99
CA ASN A 30 5.70 3.76 -11.18
C ASN A 30 5.37 4.34 -12.58
N ASN A 31 5.30 3.49 -13.60
CA ASN A 31 4.93 3.90 -14.97
C ASN A 31 3.43 4.23 -15.13
N SER A 32 2.58 3.75 -14.22
CA SER A 32 1.12 3.86 -14.27
C SER A 32 0.54 4.67 -13.11
N LEU A 33 1.29 4.80 -12.02
CA LEU A 33 0.85 5.40 -10.76
C LEU A 33 2.02 6.16 -10.13
N ASN A 34 2.04 7.48 -10.32
CA ASN A 34 2.95 8.36 -9.60
C ASN A 34 2.27 8.81 -8.30
N LEU A 35 2.84 8.42 -7.16
CA LEU A 35 2.30 8.69 -5.82
C LEU A 35 3.01 9.83 -5.10
N GLU A 36 4.06 10.40 -5.68
CA GLU A 36 4.84 11.44 -4.99
C GLU A 36 4.00 12.69 -4.71
N LYS A 37 3.88 13.04 -3.42
CA LYS A 37 3.16 14.23 -2.94
C LYS A 37 1.68 14.28 -3.36
N GLU A 38 1.09 13.14 -3.69
CA GLU A 38 -0.34 13.02 -4.00
C GLU A 38 -1.15 12.53 -2.80
N ASN A 39 -2.47 12.74 -2.85
CA ASN A 39 -3.37 12.14 -1.88
C ASN A 39 -3.83 10.76 -2.39
N PHE A 40 -3.43 9.69 -1.70
CA PHE A 40 -3.66 8.32 -2.16
C PHE A 40 -5.15 7.98 -2.33
N SER A 41 -6.04 8.62 -1.55
CA SER A 41 -7.48 8.37 -1.64
C SER A 41 -8.07 8.68 -3.03
N ARG A 42 -7.41 9.52 -3.82
CA ARG A 42 -7.79 9.82 -5.22
C ARG A 42 -7.71 8.62 -6.14
N TYR A 43 -6.84 7.67 -5.81
CA TYR A 43 -6.64 6.42 -6.55
C TYR A 43 -7.50 5.28 -6.00
N VAL A 44 -8.25 5.50 -4.92
CA VAL A 44 -9.18 4.49 -4.40
C VAL A 44 -10.49 4.60 -5.16
N ASP A 45 -10.97 3.48 -5.69
CA ASP A 45 -12.26 3.41 -6.35
C ASP A 45 -13.39 3.86 -5.41
N GLN A 46 -14.39 4.57 -5.95
CA GLN A 46 -15.49 5.13 -5.15
C GLN A 46 -16.22 4.06 -4.32
N GLY A 47 -16.39 2.84 -4.87
CA GLY A 47 -17.00 1.72 -4.15
C GLY A 47 -16.16 1.20 -2.97
N SER A 48 -14.86 1.50 -2.96
CA SER A 48 -13.92 1.04 -1.94
C SER A 48 -13.52 2.12 -0.92
N LEU A 49 -13.83 3.40 -1.15
CA LEU A 49 -13.45 4.51 -0.26
C LEU A 49 -13.87 4.31 1.20
N LYS A 50 -15.12 3.86 1.42
CA LYS A 50 -15.61 3.59 2.79
C LYS A 50 -14.79 2.50 3.48
N LYS A 51 -14.43 1.45 2.74
CA LYS A 51 -13.62 0.32 3.24
C LYS A 51 -12.20 0.77 3.54
N TYR A 52 -11.62 1.61 2.67
CA TYR A 52 -10.29 2.20 2.86
C TYR A 52 -10.22 3.06 4.13
N PHE A 53 -11.08 4.06 4.30
CA PHE A 53 -11.06 4.91 5.49
C PHE A 53 -11.40 4.16 6.78
N SER A 54 -12.25 3.13 6.71
CA SER A 54 -12.49 2.25 7.85
C SER A 54 -11.20 1.54 8.30
N LEU A 55 -10.36 1.13 7.35
CA LEU A 55 -9.10 0.46 7.63
C LEU A 55 -8.04 1.41 8.20
N LEU A 56 -7.96 2.66 7.72
CA LEU A 56 -7.12 3.70 8.35
C LEU A 56 -7.56 4.04 9.78
N LYS A 57 -8.85 3.97 10.09
CA LYS A 57 -9.35 4.16 11.47
C LYS A 57 -9.05 2.97 12.36
N GLU A 58 -9.07 1.77 11.80
CA GLU A 58 -8.84 0.53 12.53
C GLU A 58 -7.36 0.37 12.92
N VAL A 59 -6.43 0.75 12.04
CA VAL A 59 -4.99 0.61 12.30
C VAL A 59 -4.54 1.42 13.53
N LYS A 60 -5.12 2.61 13.74
CA LYS A 60 -4.92 3.43 14.95
C LYS A 60 -5.25 2.72 16.27
N LYS A 61 -5.96 1.58 16.23
CA LYS A 61 -6.34 0.80 17.40
C LYS A 61 -5.63 -0.55 17.50
N LYS A 62 -5.12 -1.07 16.39
CA LYS A 62 -4.65 -2.47 16.27
C LYS A 62 -3.19 -2.60 15.90
N GLU A 63 -2.47 -1.49 15.74
CA GLU A 63 -1.09 -1.40 15.25
C GLU A 63 -0.90 -1.89 13.81
N VAL A 64 -1.56 -2.98 13.41
CA VAL A 64 -1.55 -3.53 12.06
C VAL A 64 -2.95 -4.01 11.64
N VAL A 65 -3.33 -3.73 10.40
CA VAL A 65 -4.55 -4.26 9.77
C VAL A 65 -4.15 -5.00 8.50
N PHE A 66 -4.35 -6.32 8.49
CA PHE A 66 -3.99 -7.17 7.38
C PHE A 66 -5.14 -7.36 6.37
N GLY A 67 -4.78 -7.43 5.09
CA GLY A 67 -5.51 -8.25 4.11
C GLY A 67 -6.87 -7.73 3.68
N ARG A 68 -7.05 -6.41 3.52
CA ARG A 68 -8.29 -5.89 2.93
C ARG A 68 -8.11 -5.61 1.44
N GLU A 69 -8.94 -6.25 0.63
CA GLU A 69 -9.07 -5.89 -0.78
C GLU A 69 -9.68 -4.50 -0.94
N ILE A 70 -8.99 -3.63 -1.66
CA ILE A 70 -9.41 -2.29 -2.05
C ILE A 70 -9.21 -2.19 -3.56
N ASN A 71 -10.25 -1.76 -4.26
CA ASN A 71 -10.13 -1.47 -5.67
C ASN A 71 -9.43 -0.12 -5.86
N LEU A 72 -8.41 -0.10 -6.71
CA LEU A 72 -7.69 1.09 -7.10
C LEU A 72 -8.05 1.47 -8.53
N LYS A 73 -8.26 2.76 -8.76
CA LYS A 73 -8.48 3.34 -10.08
C LYS A 73 -7.13 3.73 -10.71
N LEU A 74 -6.66 2.91 -11.64
CA LEU A 74 -5.43 3.10 -12.40
C LEU A 74 -5.79 3.52 -13.83
N GLY A 75 -5.78 4.83 -14.08
CA GLY A 75 -6.29 5.39 -15.34
C GLY A 75 -7.79 5.12 -15.52
N GLU A 76 -8.16 4.41 -16.58
CA GLU A 76 -9.55 4.04 -16.88
C GLU A 76 -9.99 2.70 -16.28
N LYS A 77 -9.07 1.96 -15.63
CA LYS A 77 -9.34 0.64 -15.08
C LYS A 77 -9.43 0.67 -13.56
N SER A 78 -10.29 -0.18 -13.03
CA SER A 78 -10.40 -0.46 -11.59
C SER A 78 -9.84 -1.86 -11.34
N GLU A 79 -8.83 -1.97 -10.49
CA GLU A 79 -8.11 -3.22 -10.21
C GLU A 79 -8.09 -3.49 -8.70
N SER A 80 -8.26 -4.74 -8.29
CA SER A 80 -8.26 -5.12 -6.87
C SER A 80 -6.85 -5.30 -6.35
N TYR A 81 -6.54 -4.64 -5.23
CA TYR A 81 -5.29 -4.79 -4.49
C TYR A 81 -5.60 -5.18 -3.05
N ILE A 82 -4.80 -6.08 -2.51
CA ILE A 82 -4.80 -6.40 -1.09
C ILE A 82 -3.97 -5.34 -0.38
N LEU A 83 -4.54 -4.70 0.65
CA LEU A 83 -3.85 -3.70 1.45
C LEU A 83 -3.55 -4.25 2.85
N ILE A 84 -2.32 -4.00 3.31
CA ILE A 84 -1.92 -4.02 4.72
C ILE A 84 -1.62 -2.59 5.14
N VAL A 85 -2.06 -2.21 6.34
CA VAL A 85 -1.69 -0.92 6.94
C VAL A 85 -1.04 -1.16 8.28
N LEU A 86 0.08 -0.49 8.48
CA LEU A 86 0.84 -0.49 9.73
C LEU A 86 0.80 0.93 10.31
N ASP A 87 0.49 1.04 11.59
CA ASP A 87 0.66 2.28 12.33
C ASP A 87 2.15 2.48 12.59
N ASN A 88 2.66 3.67 12.30
CA ASN A 88 4.09 3.97 12.44
C ASN A 88 4.38 4.90 13.64
N LEU A 89 3.41 5.07 14.56
CA LEU A 89 3.49 5.88 15.80
C LEU A 89 3.73 7.40 15.61
N ASP A 90 4.36 7.81 14.51
CA ASP A 90 4.69 9.20 14.15
C ASP A 90 3.55 9.89 13.37
N SER A 91 2.29 9.66 13.77
CA SER A 91 1.10 10.19 13.06
C SER A 91 1.03 9.85 11.57
N SER A 92 1.76 8.81 11.15
CA SER A 92 1.84 8.30 9.79
C SER A 92 1.57 6.80 9.80
N SER A 93 1.13 6.28 8.66
CA SER A 93 0.91 4.86 8.47
C SER A 93 1.65 4.37 7.24
N ILE A 94 2.15 3.14 7.29
CA ILE A 94 2.74 2.48 6.14
C ILE A 94 1.65 1.65 5.46
N LEU A 95 1.41 1.95 4.19
CA LEU A 95 0.47 1.25 3.33
C LEU A 95 1.26 0.33 2.41
N ILE A 96 0.99 -0.97 2.51
CA ILE A 96 1.50 -1.97 1.57
C ILE A 96 0.33 -2.41 0.70
N ALA A 97 0.48 -2.36 -0.62
CA ALA A 97 -0.50 -2.87 -1.55
C ALA A 97 0.14 -3.91 -2.48
N ALA A 98 -0.57 -5.00 -2.76
CA ALA A 98 -0.20 -5.94 -3.80
C ALA A 98 -1.44 -6.50 -4.51
N ASN A 99 -1.33 -6.77 -5.81
CA ASN A 99 -2.39 -7.39 -6.61
C ASN A 99 -2.53 -8.91 -6.35
N GLN A 100 -1.65 -9.50 -5.55
CA GLN A 100 -1.66 -10.93 -5.19
C GLN A 100 -1.17 -11.13 -3.75
N SER A 101 -1.68 -12.17 -3.10
CA SER A 101 -1.32 -12.50 -1.71
C SER A 101 0.17 -12.83 -1.53
N GLU A 102 0.83 -13.41 -2.54
CA GLU A 102 2.27 -13.68 -2.50
C GLU A 102 3.08 -12.37 -2.49
N GLY A 103 2.65 -11.36 -3.26
CA GLY A 103 3.27 -10.04 -3.28
C GLY A 103 3.24 -9.34 -1.93
N ILE A 104 2.20 -9.58 -1.12
CA ILE A 104 2.09 -9.03 0.24
C ILE A 104 3.24 -9.49 1.15
N ILE A 105 3.57 -10.79 1.13
CA ILE A 105 4.65 -11.34 1.95
C ILE A 105 5.98 -10.73 1.51
N LYS A 106 6.24 -10.69 0.19
CA LYS A 106 7.46 -10.10 -0.36
C LYS A 106 7.62 -8.63 0.02
N TYR A 107 6.57 -7.84 -0.09
CA TYR A 107 6.64 -6.41 0.24
C TYR A 107 6.78 -6.15 1.74
N TYR A 108 6.22 -7.02 2.58
CA TYR A 108 6.46 -6.97 4.02
C TYR A 108 7.92 -7.31 4.37
N GLU A 109 8.51 -8.33 3.73
CA GLU A 109 9.94 -8.65 3.89
C GLU A 109 10.85 -7.51 3.42
N GLU A 110 10.52 -6.86 2.30
CA GLU A 110 11.27 -5.70 1.80
C GLU A 110 11.17 -4.51 2.78
N LEU A 111 10.01 -4.24 3.38
CA LEU A 111 9.89 -3.23 4.43
C LEU A 111 10.80 -3.54 5.63
N MET A 112 10.84 -4.80 6.06
CA MET A 112 11.72 -5.23 7.16
C MET A 112 13.20 -5.08 6.81
N ARG A 113 13.59 -5.34 5.55
CA ARG A 113 14.96 -5.09 5.07
C ARG A 113 15.31 -3.62 5.10
N ILE A 114 14.42 -2.74 4.63
CA ILE A 114 14.61 -1.29 4.63
C ILE A 114 14.81 -0.79 6.07
N ASN A 115 13.96 -1.21 7.01
CA ASN A 115 14.05 -0.81 8.41
C ASN A 115 15.33 -1.33 9.09
N ASN A 116 15.73 -2.58 8.85
CA ASN A 116 16.93 -3.15 9.46
C ASN A 116 18.24 -2.55 8.93
N ASN A 117 18.29 -2.14 7.67
CA ASN A 117 19.44 -1.41 7.13
C ASN A 117 19.58 -0.01 7.75
N CYS A 118 18.50 0.57 8.27
CA CYS A 118 18.51 1.87 8.95
C CYS A 118 19.09 1.80 10.38
N LEU A 119 19.23 0.60 10.97
CA LEU A 119 19.80 0.38 12.32
C LEU A 119 21.33 0.17 12.32
N LEU A 120 21.98 0.24 11.16
CA LEU A 120 23.42 -0.01 11.00
C LEU A 120 24.26 1.27 10.74
N TYR A 121 23.70 2.47 10.94
CA TYR A 121 24.41 3.75 10.89
C TYR A 121 24.28 4.54 12.18
#